data_AF-A0A8T0IGD7-F1
#
_entry.id   AF-A0A8T0IGD7-F1
#
_cell.length_a   1.000
_cell.length_b   1.000
_cell.length_c   1.000
_cell.angle_alpha   90.00
_cell.angle_beta   90.00
_cell.angle_gamma   90.00
#
_symmetry.space_group_name_H-M   'P 1'
#
loop_
_entity.id
_entity.type
_entity.pdbx_description
1 polymer ?
#
loop_
_entity_poly.entity_id
_entity_poly.type
_entity_poly.pdbx_seq_one_letter_code
_entity_poly.pdbx_strand_id
1 'polypeptide(L)'
;PGCQCVKKGKLVARRRNPNAATADARQRRGRGRGLQGRGAGERGSRGGETKAAEGVSAASLSLAHSHPCVERLHHQDPRRSLSRRQAAMSFTARRKIQKEKGQEPDEFEESVAQALFDLEASNSELKSELKDLFINSAKEVDVSGNRKAVIIHVPYRLRKAFQKIHARLVRELEKKFSGKDVVVISTRRILRPPKKGSAVNRPRSRTLTSVHEAILEDLVYPSEIVGKRVRYRLDGSRIMRVYLDPKERNSTEYKLETYAGVYKKLTGKEVTFEYPIQEATAA
;
A
#
# COMPACT_ATOMS: atom_id res chain seq x y z
N PRO A 1 63.92 -37.71 4.94
CA PRO A 1 64.19 -37.94 3.49
C PRO A 1 62.88 -37.85 2.69
N GLY A 2 62.42 -36.69 2.23
CA GLY A 2 63.14 -35.76 1.37
C GLY A 2 62.67 -35.97 -0.07
N CYS A 3 61.65 -35.23 -0.51
CA CYS A 3 61.42 -34.93 -1.92
C CYS A 3 60.55 -33.67 -2.04
N GLN A 4 61.25 -32.53 -2.15
CA GLN A 4 60.70 -31.27 -2.62
C GLN A 4 60.49 -31.36 -4.13
N CYS A 5 59.37 -30.83 -4.63
CA CYS A 5 59.28 -30.45 -6.03
C CYS A 5 58.64 -29.06 -6.14
N VAL A 6 59.51 -28.08 -6.36
CA VAL A 6 59.22 -26.67 -6.63
C VAL A 6 58.89 -26.53 -8.12
N LYS A 7 57.72 -26.00 -8.46
CA LYS A 7 57.55 -25.28 -9.75
C LYS A 7 56.74 -24.00 -9.56
N LYS A 8 57.46 -22.90 -9.83
CA LYS A 8 57.04 -21.51 -9.90
C LYS A 8 56.05 -21.30 -11.06
N GLY A 9 55.04 -20.45 -10.85
CA GLY A 9 54.06 -20.10 -11.89
C GLY A 9 53.29 -18.81 -11.60
N LYS A 10 53.98 -17.67 -11.73
CA LYS A 10 53.52 -16.29 -11.97
C LYS A 10 52.10 -15.88 -11.52
N LEU A 11 52.07 -15.13 -10.42
CA LEU A 11 51.03 -14.18 -10.03
C LEU A 11 51.01 -13.01 -11.04
N VAL A 12 49.97 -12.87 -11.87
CA VAL A 12 49.77 -11.66 -12.69
C VAL A 12 48.84 -10.71 -11.94
N ALA A 13 49.44 -9.81 -11.17
CA ALA A 13 48.76 -8.68 -10.57
C ALA A 13 48.36 -7.69 -11.66
N ARG A 14 47.07 -7.63 -12.02
CA ARG A 14 46.52 -6.54 -12.84
C ARG A 14 46.44 -5.27 -11.99
N ARG A 15 47.51 -4.47 -12.01
CA ARG A 15 47.50 -3.06 -11.58
C ARG A 15 46.50 -2.29 -12.47
N ARG A 16 45.41 -1.78 -11.89
CA ARG A 16 44.61 -0.74 -12.54
C ARG A 16 45.29 0.59 -12.27
N ASN A 17 45.79 1.20 -13.35
CA ASN A 17 46.38 2.53 -13.32
C ASN A 17 45.23 3.57 -13.30
N PRO A 18 45.19 4.51 -12.35
CA PRO A 18 44.16 5.55 -12.29
C PRO A 18 44.70 6.80 -12.99
N ASN A 19 44.62 6.87 -14.31
CA ASN A 19 44.83 8.10 -15.09
C ASN A 19 44.44 7.84 -16.55
N ALA A 20 43.16 8.06 -16.85
CA ALA A 20 42.66 8.22 -18.22
C ALA A 20 41.54 9.27 -18.19
N ALA A 21 41.96 10.51 -17.98
CA ALA A 21 41.18 11.70 -18.21
C ALA A 21 41.90 12.52 -19.30
N THR A 22 41.12 13.22 -20.12
CA THR A 22 41.50 14.08 -21.27
C THR A 22 41.94 13.30 -22.53
N ALA A 23 41.51 13.60 -23.76
CA ALA A 23 40.75 14.71 -24.32
C ALA A 23 40.06 14.24 -25.62
N ASP A 24 38.88 14.77 -25.94
CA ASP A 24 38.63 15.17 -27.32
C ASP A 24 37.65 16.35 -27.33
N ALA A 25 38.02 17.38 -28.08
CA ALA A 25 37.38 18.67 -28.14
C ALA A 25 37.31 19.13 -29.59
N ARG A 26 36.22 19.83 -29.91
CA ARG A 26 35.88 20.52 -31.18
C ARG A 26 35.23 19.56 -32.19
N GLN A 27 34.14 19.91 -32.88
CA GLN A 27 33.83 21.21 -33.48
C GLN A 27 32.36 21.23 -33.93
N ARG A 28 31.58 22.24 -33.52
CA ARG A 28 30.55 22.92 -34.33
C ARG A 28 29.98 24.13 -33.57
N ARG A 29 30.64 25.29 -33.76
CA ARG A 29 29.97 26.60 -33.81
C ARG A 29 29.00 26.54 -35.00
N GLY A 30 27.80 27.10 -35.05
CA GLY A 30 27.16 28.20 -34.34
C GLY A 30 26.21 28.83 -35.38
N ARG A 31 25.02 29.26 -34.97
CA ARG A 31 24.21 30.31 -35.64
C ARG A 31 22.98 30.58 -34.76
N GLY A 32 23.01 31.71 -34.06
CA GLY A 32 21.83 32.27 -33.44
C GLY A 32 20.92 32.95 -34.47
N ARG A 33 19.67 33.16 -34.09
CA ARG A 33 18.85 34.34 -34.38
C ARG A 33 17.62 34.27 -33.47
N GLY A 34 17.43 35.31 -32.66
CA GLY A 34 16.18 35.55 -31.94
C GLY A 34 15.12 36.15 -32.85
N LEU A 35 13.93 36.35 -32.27
CA LEU A 35 12.84 37.30 -32.58
C LEU A 35 11.66 36.87 -31.69
N GLN A 36 11.44 37.49 -30.52
CA GLN A 36 10.54 38.62 -30.28
C GLN A 36 9.23 38.60 -31.11
N GLY A 37 8.13 38.29 -30.39
CA GLY A 37 6.92 39.09 -30.29
C GLY A 37 6.09 39.37 -31.54
N ARG A 38 4.79 39.05 -31.46
CA ARG A 38 3.70 40.01 -31.72
C ARG A 38 2.36 39.38 -31.34
N GLY A 39 1.63 40.07 -30.47
CA GLY A 39 0.18 39.90 -30.36
C GLY A 39 -0.53 40.60 -31.50
N ALA A 40 -1.79 40.24 -31.68
CA ALA A 40 -2.78 41.02 -32.41
C ALA A 40 -4.13 40.78 -31.73
N GLY A 41 -4.60 41.81 -31.02
CA GLY A 41 -6.00 41.97 -30.68
C GLY A 41 -6.73 42.76 -31.76
N GLU A 42 -8.02 42.94 -31.47
CA GLU A 42 -8.99 43.86 -32.07
C GLU A 42 -9.63 43.46 -33.41
N ARG A 43 -10.96 43.25 -33.40
CA ARG A 43 -11.91 44.35 -33.58
C ARG A 43 -13.36 43.86 -33.45
N GLY A 44 -14.16 44.61 -32.70
CA GLY A 44 -15.62 44.51 -32.72
C GLY A 44 -16.24 45.40 -33.79
N SER A 45 -17.51 45.14 -34.09
CA SER A 45 -18.49 46.07 -34.67
C SER A 45 -19.87 45.50 -34.32
N ARG A 46 -20.63 46.05 -33.35
CA ARG A 46 -21.59 47.17 -33.46
C ARG A 46 -22.62 47.02 -34.60
N GLY A 47 -23.90 46.95 -34.20
CA GLY A 47 -24.98 47.82 -34.70
C GLY A 47 -26.08 47.16 -35.55
N GLY A 48 -27.34 47.47 -35.21
CA GLY A 48 -28.54 47.34 -36.07
C GLY A 48 -29.67 46.51 -35.44
N GLU A 49 -30.52 47.03 -34.56
CA GLU A 49 -31.74 47.85 -34.79
C GLU A 49 -33.01 47.12 -35.30
N THR A 50 -34.01 47.09 -34.40
CA THR A 50 -35.44 47.48 -34.59
C THR A 50 -36.52 46.51 -35.07
N LYS A 51 -37.71 46.75 -34.47
CA LYS A 51 -39.13 46.48 -34.84
C LYS A 51 -39.68 45.10 -34.45
N ALA A 52 -40.92 44.93 -33.96
CA ALA A 52 -42.07 45.74 -33.50
C ALA A 52 -42.98 44.73 -32.72
N ALA A 53 -43.55 45.00 -31.54
CA ALA A 53 -44.78 45.74 -31.22
C ALA A 53 -46.09 45.23 -31.89
N GLU A 54 -47.15 45.21 -31.05
CA GLU A 54 -48.59 44.91 -31.27
C GLU A 54 -48.97 43.40 -31.23
N GLY A 55 -49.88 42.92 -30.37
CA GLY A 55 -51.25 43.38 -30.06
C GLY A 55 -52.22 42.55 -30.94
N VAL A 56 -53.36 41.98 -30.56
CA VAL A 56 -54.38 42.13 -29.50
C VAL A 56 -55.28 40.87 -29.63
N SER A 57 -55.89 40.39 -28.53
CA SER A 57 -57.35 40.16 -28.45
C SER A 57 -57.72 39.10 -27.41
N ALA A 58 -58.62 39.52 -26.53
CA ALA A 58 -59.25 38.77 -25.48
C ALA A 58 -60.54 38.06 -25.95
N ALA A 59 -61.12 37.32 -25.00
CA ALA A 59 -62.50 36.85 -24.89
C ALA A 59 -62.87 35.54 -25.62
N SER A 60 -63.17 34.50 -24.84
CA SER A 60 -64.56 34.24 -24.41
C SER A 60 -64.66 33.03 -23.47
N LEU A 61 -65.60 33.15 -22.54
CA LEU A 61 -65.99 32.19 -21.50
C LEU A 61 -66.93 31.11 -22.09
N SER A 62 -66.85 29.88 -21.57
CA SER A 62 -68.04 29.15 -21.08
C SER A 62 -67.73 27.82 -20.37
N LEU A 63 -68.19 27.77 -19.13
CA LEU A 63 -68.50 26.67 -18.20
C LEU A 63 -69.01 25.35 -18.82
N ALA A 64 -68.52 24.18 -18.36
CA ALA A 64 -69.10 23.38 -17.27
C ALA A 64 -68.87 21.84 -17.39
N HIS A 65 -68.90 21.20 -16.21
CA HIS A 65 -69.13 19.76 -15.89
C HIS A 65 -67.93 18.83 -15.61
N SER A 66 -67.53 18.84 -14.33
CA SER A 66 -67.50 17.70 -13.39
C SER A 66 -67.17 16.29 -13.90
N HIS A 67 -66.07 15.70 -13.41
CA HIS A 67 -66.04 14.47 -12.60
C HIS A 67 -64.68 14.31 -11.88
N PRO A 68 -64.62 13.67 -10.70
CA PRO A 68 -63.50 13.78 -9.78
C PRO A 68 -62.41 12.76 -10.13
N CYS A 69 -61.20 13.23 -10.43
CA CYS A 69 -60.04 12.34 -10.54
C CYS A 69 -59.17 12.53 -9.29
N VAL A 70 -59.26 11.51 -8.43
CA VAL A 70 -58.54 11.32 -7.17
C VAL A 70 -57.08 11.76 -7.30
N GLU A 71 -56.71 12.77 -6.51
CA GLU A 71 -55.34 13.19 -6.29
C GLU A 71 -54.59 12.01 -5.67
N ARG A 72 -53.91 11.26 -6.54
CA ARG A 72 -53.02 10.17 -6.15
C ARG A 72 -51.83 10.82 -5.45
N LEU A 73 -51.96 11.01 -4.14
CA LEU A 73 -50.85 11.28 -3.24
C LEU A 73 -49.75 10.29 -3.61
N HIS A 74 -48.65 10.82 -4.15
CA HIS A 74 -47.41 10.09 -4.27
C HIS A 74 -46.96 9.73 -2.86
N HIS A 75 -47.44 8.59 -2.38
CA HIS A 75 -46.89 7.89 -1.24
C HIS A 75 -45.44 7.61 -1.60
N GLN A 76 -44.53 8.43 -1.09
CA GLN A 76 -43.11 8.17 -1.22
C GLN A 76 -42.82 6.93 -0.39
N ASP A 77 -42.74 5.77 -1.05
CA ASP A 77 -42.32 4.52 -0.44
C ASP A 77 -40.94 4.71 0.21
N PRO A 78 -40.82 4.69 1.56
CA PRO A 78 -39.53 4.86 2.23
C PRO A 78 -38.57 3.70 1.93
N ARG A 79 -39.12 2.56 1.47
CA ARG A 79 -38.40 1.30 1.25
C ARG A 79 -37.55 1.28 -0.03
N ARG A 80 -37.80 2.18 -1.00
CA ARG A 80 -36.96 2.30 -2.21
C ARG A 80 -35.72 3.18 -1.99
N SER A 81 -35.73 3.99 -0.93
CA SER A 81 -34.59 4.84 -0.53
C SER A 81 -33.50 4.05 0.23
N LEU A 82 -33.89 2.96 0.91
CA LEU A 82 -32.98 2.11 1.68
C LEU A 82 -32.12 1.22 0.77
N SER A 83 -32.64 0.71 -0.35
CA SER A 83 -31.84 -0.11 -1.28
C SER A 83 -30.82 0.72 -2.07
N ARG A 84 -31.14 1.97 -2.41
CA ARG A 84 -30.19 2.89 -3.06
C ARG A 84 -29.09 3.36 -2.09
N ARG A 85 -29.42 3.54 -0.80
CA ARG A 85 -28.42 3.82 0.25
C ARG A 85 -27.54 2.60 0.55
N GLN A 86 -28.11 1.39 0.61
CA GLN A 86 -27.34 0.16 0.78
C GLN A 86 -26.45 -0.15 -0.43
N ALA A 87 -26.92 0.09 -1.65
CA ALA A 87 -26.09 0.00 -2.85
C ALA A 87 -25.00 1.09 -2.88
N ALA A 88 -25.30 2.32 -2.47
CA ALA A 88 -24.27 3.37 -2.39
C ALA A 88 -23.17 3.04 -1.36
N MET A 89 -23.52 2.43 -0.22
CA MET A 89 -22.55 1.95 0.78
C MET A 89 -21.61 0.87 0.22
N SER A 90 -22.10 -0.06 -0.60
CA SER A 90 -21.27 -1.11 -1.19
C SER A 90 -20.33 -0.59 -2.30
N PHE A 91 -20.70 0.47 -3.02
CA PHE A 91 -19.83 1.11 -4.01
C PHE A 91 -18.73 1.98 -3.39
N THR A 92 -18.95 2.61 -2.24
CA THR A 92 -17.91 3.41 -1.57
C THR A 92 -16.84 2.57 -0.90
N ALA A 93 -17.21 1.43 -0.30
CA ALA A 93 -16.24 0.51 0.30
C ALA A 93 -15.25 -0.07 -0.73
N ARG A 94 -15.72 -0.35 -1.95
CA ARG A 94 -14.88 -0.84 -3.06
C ARG A 94 -13.76 0.12 -3.47
N ARG A 95 -13.90 1.41 -3.20
CA ARG A 95 -12.88 2.42 -3.49
C ARG A 95 -11.60 2.23 -2.67
N LYS A 96 -11.68 1.51 -1.55
CA LYS A 96 -10.53 1.17 -0.68
C LYS A 96 -9.75 -0.05 -1.14
N ILE A 97 -10.29 -0.85 -2.06
CA ILE A 97 -9.62 -2.03 -2.59
C ILE A 97 -9.09 -1.69 -3.97
N GLN A 98 -7.77 -1.70 -4.13
CA GLN A 98 -7.14 -1.58 -5.45
C GLN A 98 -6.26 -2.79 -5.71
N LYS A 99 -6.80 -3.76 -6.43
CA LYS A 99 -6.03 -4.93 -6.87
C LYS A 99 -5.19 -4.59 -8.10
N GLU A 100 -3.94 -5.07 -8.12
CA GLU A 100 -3.03 -4.90 -9.26
C GLU A 100 -3.45 -5.69 -10.52
N LYS A 101 -4.52 -6.50 -10.47
CA LYS A 101 -4.94 -7.39 -11.56
C LYS A 101 -6.42 -7.30 -11.94
N GLY A 102 -7.18 -6.34 -11.42
CA GLY A 102 -8.62 -6.22 -11.72
C GLY A 102 -9.43 -7.47 -11.37
N GLN A 103 -8.91 -8.33 -10.47
CA GLN A 103 -9.66 -9.48 -9.95
C GLN A 103 -10.79 -8.99 -9.05
N GLU A 104 -11.87 -9.76 -9.01
CA GLU A 104 -12.99 -9.49 -8.10
C GLU A 104 -12.51 -9.56 -6.64
N PRO A 105 -12.99 -8.64 -5.78
CA PRO A 105 -12.66 -8.65 -4.36
C PRO A 105 -13.18 -9.94 -3.70
N ASP A 106 -12.40 -10.48 -2.77
CA ASP A 106 -12.80 -11.64 -1.98
C ASP A 106 -13.79 -11.20 -0.88
N GLU A 107 -14.66 -12.09 -0.41
CA GLU A 107 -15.66 -11.78 0.62
C GLU A 107 -15.00 -11.22 1.89
N PHE A 108 -13.84 -11.80 2.23
CA PHE A 108 -13.04 -11.35 3.36
C PHE A 108 -12.49 -9.94 3.14
N GLU A 109 -12.09 -9.59 1.92
CA GLU A 109 -11.59 -8.25 1.61
C GLU A 109 -12.70 -7.20 1.65
N GLU A 110 -13.90 -7.55 1.20
CA GLU A 110 -15.07 -6.68 1.33
C GLU A 110 -15.39 -6.39 2.81
N SER A 111 -15.26 -7.39 3.69
CA SER A 111 -15.45 -7.20 5.14
C SER A 111 -14.41 -6.26 5.76
N VAL A 112 -13.14 -6.36 5.35
CA VAL A 112 -12.06 -5.47 5.82
C VAL A 112 -12.25 -4.06 5.27
N ALA A 113 -12.69 -3.92 4.02
CA ALA A 113 -12.98 -2.62 3.42
C ALA A 113 -14.18 -1.93 4.08
N GLN A 114 -15.22 -2.67 4.45
CA GLN A 114 -16.34 -2.14 5.22
C GLN A 114 -15.87 -1.67 6.60
N ALA A 115 -15.05 -2.46 7.29
CA ALA A 115 -14.49 -2.07 8.59
C ALA A 115 -13.71 -0.76 8.49
N LEU A 116 -12.86 -0.58 7.47
CA LEU A 116 -12.14 0.67 7.26
C LEU A 116 -13.07 1.86 6.99
N PHE A 117 -14.13 1.67 6.21
CA PHE A 117 -15.09 2.73 5.93
C PHE A 117 -15.84 3.18 7.20
N ASP A 118 -16.20 2.22 8.07
CA ASP A 118 -16.82 2.52 9.35
C ASP A 118 -15.87 3.33 10.24
N LEU A 119 -14.56 3.05 10.21
CA LEU A 119 -13.55 3.81 10.95
C LEU A 119 -13.41 5.25 10.44
N GLU A 120 -13.54 5.48 9.13
CA GLU A 120 -13.59 6.83 8.56
C GLU A 120 -14.81 7.64 9.02
N ALA A 121 -15.91 6.94 9.30
CA ALA A 121 -17.15 7.56 9.78
C ALA A 121 -17.10 7.85 11.28
N SER A 122 -16.49 6.96 12.08
CA SER A 122 -16.47 7.08 13.54
C SER A 122 -15.44 8.07 14.08
N ASN A 123 -14.28 8.22 13.42
CA ASN A 123 -13.16 8.99 13.95
C ASN A 123 -12.74 10.12 13.00
N SER A 124 -12.94 11.38 13.42
CA SER A 124 -12.63 12.58 12.63
C SER A 124 -11.13 12.79 12.37
N GLU A 125 -10.25 12.38 13.29
CA GLU A 125 -8.80 12.51 13.17
C GLU A 125 -8.21 11.57 12.10
N LEU A 126 -8.57 10.28 12.17
CA LEU A 126 -8.10 9.23 11.26
C LEU A 126 -8.65 9.42 9.83
N LYS A 127 -9.76 10.14 9.70
CA LYS A 127 -10.41 10.39 8.41
C LYS A 127 -9.51 11.09 7.41
N SER A 128 -8.62 11.99 7.86
CA SER A 128 -7.72 12.72 6.96
C SER A 128 -6.69 11.79 6.31
N GLU A 129 -6.13 10.88 7.10
CA GLU A 129 -5.09 9.94 6.67
C GLU A 129 -5.69 8.73 5.95
N LEU A 130 -6.85 8.23 6.40
CA LEU A 130 -7.49 7.07 5.81
C LEU A 130 -8.04 7.32 4.41
N LYS A 131 -8.53 8.53 4.09
CA LYS A 131 -9.13 8.87 2.79
C LYS A 131 -8.28 8.45 1.59
N ASP A 132 -6.98 8.71 1.66
CA ASP A 132 -6.02 8.44 0.58
C ASP A 132 -5.42 7.03 0.65
N LEU A 133 -5.69 6.30 1.74
CA LEU A 133 -5.20 4.95 1.94
C LEU A 133 -6.12 3.93 1.27
N PHE A 134 -5.48 2.95 0.64
CA PHE A 134 -6.11 1.78 0.04
C PHE A 134 -5.31 0.52 0.32
N ILE A 135 -5.99 -0.62 0.25
CA ILE A 135 -5.44 -1.95 0.47
C ILE A 135 -5.39 -2.68 -0.89
N ASN A 136 -4.36 -3.51 -1.07
CA ASN A 136 -4.25 -4.38 -2.23
C ASN A 136 -5.05 -5.68 -2.05
N SER A 137 -4.86 -6.33 -0.90
CA SER A 137 -5.56 -7.57 -0.56
C SER A 137 -5.56 -7.78 0.95
N ALA A 138 -6.46 -8.62 1.44
CA ALA A 138 -6.46 -9.09 2.83
C ALA A 138 -6.49 -10.61 2.82
N LYS A 139 -5.79 -11.24 3.77
CA LYS A 139 -5.73 -12.70 3.89
C LYS A 139 -5.90 -13.12 5.33
N GLU A 140 -6.71 -14.14 5.55
CA GLU A 140 -6.79 -14.82 6.84
C GLU A 140 -5.77 -15.96 6.90
N VAL A 141 -5.07 -16.08 8.02
CA VAL A 141 -4.05 -17.10 8.26
C VAL A 141 -4.30 -17.74 9.61
N ASP A 142 -4.44 -19.06 9.62
CA ASP A 142 -4.52 -19.82 10.86
C ASP A 142 -3.13 -19.93 11.51
N VAL A 143 -3.06 -19.54 12.78
CA VAL A 143 -1.88 -19.63 13.64
C VAL A 143 -2.06 -20.82 14.59
N SER A 144 -0.95 -21.39 15.08
CA SER A 144 -0.99 -22.42 16.12
C SER A 144 -1.70 -21.91 17.38
N GLY A 145 -2.63 -22.70 17.92
CA GLY A 145 -3.38 -22.36 19.14
C GLY A 145 -4.80 -21.83 18.90
N ASN A 146 -5.48 -22.25 17.82
CA ASN A 146 -6.85 -21.85 17.45
C ASN A 146 -7.07 -20.34 17.23
N ARG A 147 -5.99 -19.54 17.23
CA ARG A 147 -6.02 -18.12 16.91
C ARG A 147 -5.85 -17.92 15.42
N LYS A 148 -6.62 -16.99 14.86
CA LYS A 148 -6.51 -16.61 13.45
C LYS A 148 -5.89 -15.23 13.35
N ALA A 149 -5.07 -15.03 12.34
CA ALA A 149 -4.42 -13.76 12.08
C ALA A 149 -4.90 -13.19 10.75
N VAL A 150 -5.18 -11.90 10.73
CA VAL A 150 -5.56 -11.15 9.53
C VAL A 150 -4.36 -10.39 9.02
N ILE A 151 -3.93 -10.72 7.80
CA ILE A 151 -2.85 -10.04 7.09
C ILE A 151 -3.45 -9.05 6.12
N ILE A 152 -3.15 -7.77 6.32
CA ILE A 152 -3.55 -6.69 5.41
C ILE A 152 -2.37 -6.32 4.54
N HIS A 153 -2.51 -6.55 3.23
CA HIS A 153 -1.50 -6.23 2.24
C HIS A 153 -1.65 -4.80 1.71
N VAL A 154 -0.71 -3.94 2.06
CA VAL A 154 -0.69 -2.52 1.72
C VAL A 154 0.27 -2.24 0.57
N PRO A 155 0.00 -1.29 -0.33
CA PRO A 155 0.99 -0.82 -1.31
C PRO A 155 2.27 -0.30 -0.66
N TYR A 156 3.45 -0.66 -1.18
CA TYR A 156 4.74 -0.19 -0.65
C TYR A 156 4.84 1.35 -0.57
N ARG A 157 4.20 2.07 -1.50
CA ARG A 157 4.19 3.54 -1.53
C ARG A 157 3.54 4.16 -0.28
N LEU A 158 2.54 3.48 0.28
CA LEU A 158 1.75 3.96 1.42
C LEU A 158 2.23 3.41 2.77
N ARG A 159 3.28 2.58 2.80
CA ARG A 159 3.83 1.97 4.03
C ARG A 159 4.03 3.00 5.15
N LYS A 160 4.64 4.15 4.82
CA LYS A 160 4.93 5.21 5.81
C LYS A 160 3.67 5.85 6.39
N ALA A 161 2.61 6.01 5.58
CA ALA A 161 1.34 6.54 6.06
C ALA A 161 0.67 5.55 7.03
N PHE A 162 0.66 4.26 6.67
CA PHE A 162 0.16 3.20 7.56
C PHE A 162 0.95 3.07 8.85
N GLN A 163 2.26 3.31 8.83
CA GLN A 163 3.09 3.30 10.04
C GLN A 163 2.70 4.41 11.02
N LYS A 164 2.38 5.62 10.54
CA LYS A 164 1.93 6.72 11.43
C LYS A 164 0.64 6.36 12.19
N ILE A 165 -0.31 5.74 11.50
CA ILE A 165 -1.64 5.42 12.07
C ILE A 165 -1.73 4.04 12.71
N HIS A 166 -0.70 3.22 12.58
CA HIS A 166 -0.74 1.78 12.87
C HIS A 166 -1.28 1.48 14.27
N ALA A 167 -0.79 2.19 15.29
CA ALA A 167 -1.15 1.92 16.68
C ALA A 167 -2.66 2.10 16.92
N ARG A 168 -3.30 3.06 16.24
CA ARG A 168 -4.75 3.32 16.36
C ARG A 168 -5.54 2.36 15.48
N LEU A 169 -5.11 2.19 14.23
CA LEU A 169 -5.76 1.32 13.24
C LEU A 169 -5.83 -0.13 13.71
N VAL A 170 -4.73 -0.69 14.24
CA VAL A 170 -4.70 -2.09 14.69
C VAL A 170 -5.61 -2.31 15.89
N ARG A 171 -5.62 -1.39 16.86
CA ARG A 171 -6.52 -1.47 18.03
C ARG A 171 -8.00 -1.42 17.64
N GLU A 172 -8.34 -0.62 16.63
CA GLU A 172 -9.71 -0.50 16.14
C GLU A 172 -10.14 -1.73 15.34
N LEU A 173 -9.25 -2.25 14.49
CA LEU A 173 -9.53 -3.47 13.73
C LEU A 173 -9.60 -4.71 14.63
N GLU A 174 -8.77 -4.80 15.67
CA GLU A 174 -8.85 -5.89 16.66
C GLU A 174 -10.16 -5.88 17.44
N LYS A 175 -10.74 -4.70 17.70
CA LYS A 175 -12.08 -4.60 18.30
C LYS A 175 -13.18 -5.13 17.36
N LYS A 176 -13.04 -4.92 16.05
CA LYS A 176 -14.01 -5.38 15.04
C LYS A 176 -13.84 -6.88 14.74
N PHE A 177 -12.61 -7.35 14.70
CA PHE A 177 -12.24 -8.75 14.50
C PHE A 177 -11.83 -9.36 15.84
N SER A 178 -12.79 -9.50 16.75
CA SER A 178 -12.55 -10.12 18.05
C SER A 178 -11.97 -11.53 17.87
N GLY A 179 -10.93 -11.84 18.64
CA GLY A 179 -10.23 -13.13 18.56
C GLY A 179 -9.31 -13.31 17.35
N LYS A 180 -9.13 -12.27 16.52
CA LYS A 180 -8.15 -12.28 15.42
C LYS A 180 -7.10 -11.19 15.61
N ASP A 181 -5.83 -11.58 15.48
CA ASP A 181 -4.71 -10.63 15.50
C ASP A 181 -4.55 -9.98 14.12
N VAL A 182 -4.50 -8.65 14.06
CA VAL A 182 -4.36 -7.93 12.78
C VAL A 182 -2.92 -7.47 12.57
N VAL A 183 -2.35 -7.80 11.42
CA VAL A 183 -0.99 -7.41 11.04
C VAL A 183 -0.99 -6.76 9.65
N VAL A 184 -0.31 -5.63 9.54
CA VAL A 184 -0.22 -4.85 8.30
C VAL A 184 1.12 -5.12 7.64
N ILE A 185 1.11 -5.58 6.38
CA ILE A 185 2.32 -5.94 5.63
C ILE A 185 2.33 -5.21 4.31
N SER A 186 3.48 -4.65 3.94
CA SER A 186 3.60 -4.07 2.60
C SER A 186 3.79 -5.14 1.52
N THR A 187 3.12 -4.94 0.39
CA THR A 187 3.25 -5.78 -0.80
C THR A 187 4.62 -5.56 -1.45
N ARG A 188 5.43 -6.60 -1.45
CA ARG A 188 6.79 -6.57 -2.01
C ARG A 188 6.92 -7.64 -3.09
N ARG A 189 7.40 -7.24 -4.26
CA ARG A 189 7.57 -8.14 -5.42
C ARG A 189 9.00 -8.71 -5.47
N ILE A 190 9.13 -10.01 -5.26
CA ILE A 190 10.40 -10.74 -5.37
C ILE A 190 10.69 -11.03 -6.84
N LEU A 191 11.82 -10.58 -7.36
CA LEU A 191 12.28 -10.97 -8.70
C LEU A 191 13.03 -12.31 -8.65
N ARG A 192 13.18 -13.02 -9.76
CA ARG A 192 14.13 -14.14 -9.80
C ARG A 192 15.54 -13.60 -10.08
N PRO A 193 16.60 -14.24 -9.57
CA PRO A 193 17.95 -13.92 -10.01
C PRO A 193 18.03 -13.99 -11.54
N PRO A 194 18.69 -13.03 -12.21
CA PRO A 194 18.87 -13.07 -13.65
C PRO A 194 19.62 -14.34 -14.07
N LYS A 195 19.27 -14.91 -15.23
CA LYS A 195 20.01 -16.04 -15.79
C LYS A 195 21.44 -15.59 -16.14
N LYS A 196 22.43 -16.48 -15.95
CA LYS A 196 23.83 -16.22 -16.30
C LYS A 196 23.90 -15.73 -17.77
N GLY A 197 24.54 -14.58 -18.00
CA GLY A 197 24.68 -13.98 -19.33
C GLY A 197 23.65 -12.89 -19.68
N SER A 198 22.66 -12.61 -18.83
CA SER A 198 21.75 -11.49 -19.04
C SER A 198 22.33 -10.17 -18.50
N ALA A 199 22.22 -9.10 -19.29
CA ALA A 199 22.64 -7.74 -18.90
C ALA A 199 21.68 -7.05 -17.91
N VAL A 200 20.52 -7.67 -17.64
CA VAL A 200 19.49 -7.12 -16.76
C VAL A 200 19.89 -7.33 -15.30
N ASN A 201 20.38 -6.28 -14.65
CA ASN A 201 20.71 -6.32 -13.23
C ASN A 201 19.44 -6.23 -12.37
N ARG A 202 19.34 -7.10 -11.36
CA ARG A 202 18.22 -7.10 -10.42
C ARG A 202 18.44 -6.01 -9.36
N PRO A 203 17.46 -5.13 -9.11
CA PRO A 203 17.57 -4.16 -8.03
C PRO A 203 17.63 -4.88 -6.66
N ARG A 204 18.51 -4.41 -5.77
CA ARG A 204 18.75 -5.02 -4.45
C ARG A 204 17.48 -5.09 -3.60
N SER A 205 16.63 -4.07 -3.66
CA SER A 205 15.34 -3.99 -2.94
C SER A 205 14.37 -5.11 -3.30
N ARG A 206 14.53 -5.73 -4.47
CA ARG A 206 13.69 -6.85 -4.93
C ARG A 206 14.37 -8.19 -4.76
N THR A 207 15.46 -8.29 -3.99
CA THR A 207 16.15 -9.54 -3.64
C THR A 207 15.36 -10.37 -2.62
N LEU A 208 15.51 -11.70 -2.62
CA LEU A 208 14.82 -12.59 -1.68
C LEU A 208 15.17 -12.20 -0.23
N THR A 209 16.46 -12.01 0.04
CA THR A 209 16.97 -11.66 1.37
C THR A 209 16.45 -10.30 1.84
N SER A 210 16.59 -9.26 1.02
CA SER A 210 16.12 -7.90 1.35
C SER A 210 14.60 -7.85 1.57
N VAL A 211 13.82 -8.58 0.76
CA VAL A 211 12.36 -8.64 0.95
C VAL A 211 12.00 -9.35 2.24
N HIS A 212 12.67 -10.44 2.58
CA HIS A 212 12.41 -11.18 3.83
C HIS A 212 12.78 -10.38 5.08
N GLU A 213 13.85 -9.58 5.02
CA GLU A 213 14.22 -8.66 6.10
C GLU A 213 13.18 -7.56 6.28
N ALA A 214 12.73 -6.98 5.17
CA ALA A 214 11.75 -5.90 5.21
C ALA A 214 10.33 -6.37 5.59
N ILE A 215 9.98 -7.64 5.34
CA ILE A 215 8.75 -8.25 5.88
C ILE A 215 8.84 -8.38 7.40
N LEU A 216 10.00 -8.78 7.96
CA LEU A 216 10.16 -8.87 9.41
C LEU A 216 9.98 -7.51 10.10
N GLU A 217 10.51 -6.45 9.51
CA GLU A 217 10.29 -5.08 10.00
C GLU A 217 8.81 -4.67 9.97
N ASP A 218 8.08 -5.06 8.92
CA ASP A 218 6.65 -4.75 8.80
C ASP A 218 5.80 -5.52 9.82
N LEU A 219 6.17 -6.76 10.11
CA LEU A 219 5.44 -7.61 11.07
C LEU A 219 5.52 -7.07 12.50
N VAL A 220 6.70 -6.59 12.90
CA VAL A 220 6.98 -6.29 14.32
C VAL A 220 6.74 -4.83 14.69
N TYR A 221 6.35 -3.97 13.74
CA TYR A 221 5.98 -2.59 14.03
C TYR A 221 4.84 -2.54 15.07
N PRO A 222 4.91 -1.70 16.13
CA PRO A 222 5.81 -0.58 16.37
C PRO A 222 7.22 -0.93 16.87
N SER A 223 7.44 -2.15 17.34
CA SER A 223 8.70 -2.54 17.95
C SER A 223 9.82 -2.71 16.94
N GLU A 224 11.01 -2.27 17.35
CA GLU A 224 12.21 -2.37 16.54
C GLU A 224 12.96 -3.66 16.83
N ILE A 225 13.61 -4.19 15.80
CA ILE A 225 14.44 -5.39 15.91
C ILE A 225 15.85 -4.97 16.32
N VAL A 226 16.26 -5.36 17.53
CA VAL A 226 17.60 -5.09 18.09
C VAL A 226 18.66 -5.94 17.40
N GLY A 227 18.34 -7.21 17.12
CA GLY A 227 19.32 -8.15 16.58
C GLY A 227 18.69 -9.37 15.91
N LYS A 228 19.46 -10.02 15.05
CA LYS A 228 19.08 -11.26 14.37
C LYS A 228 20.24 -12.25 14.48
N ARG A 229 19.96 -13.45 14.99
CA ARG A 229 20.93 -14.57 15.03
C ARG A 229 20.36 -15.74 14.25
N VAL A 230 21.19 -16.35 13.40
CA VAL A 230 20.81 -17.56 12.67
C VAL A 230 21.57 -18.72 13.28
N ARG A 231 20.86 -19.69 13.86
CA ARG A 231 21.45 -20.93 14.33
C ARG A 231 21.27 -22.00 13.24
N TYR A 232 22.38 -22.63 12.89
CA TYR A 232 22.41 -23.80 12.01
C TYR A 232 22.44 -25.04 12.87
N ARG A 233 21.49 -25.96 12.68
CA ARG A 233 21.54 -27.30 13.30
C ARG A 233 22.40 -28.24 12.44
N LEU A 234 22.83 -29.36 13.02
CA LEU A 234 23.55 -30.41 12.32
C LEU A 234 22.72 -30.99 11.15
N ASP A 235 21.40 -31.00 11.30
CA ASP A 235 20.45 -31.44 10.27
C ASP A 235 20.36 -30.49 9.06
N GLY A 236 21.10 -29.37 9.07
CA GLY A 236 21.04 -28.32 8.04
C GLY A 236 19.85 -27.37 8.16
N SER A 237 18.93 -27.62 9.10
CA SER A 237 17.84 -26.70 9.41
C SER A 237 18.36 -25.38 10.01
N ARG A 238 17.73 -24.27 9.62
CA ARG A 238 18.09 -22.92 10.06
C ARG A 238 16.96 -22.36 10.91
N ILE A 239 17.25 -21.97 12.15
CA ILE A 239 16.33 -21.20 12.99
C ILE A 239 16.84 -19.79 13.10
N MET A 240 16.00 -18.84 12.74
CA MET A 240 16.27 -17.42 12.96
C MET A 240 15.71 -17.02 14.32
N ARG A 241 16.59 -16.58 15.22
CA ARG A 241 16.22 -15.90 16.47
C ARG A 241 16.27 -14.40 16.25
N VAL A 242 15.15 -13.74 16.44
CA VAL A 242 14.99 -12.30 16.28
C VAL A 242 14.78 -11.69 17.64
N TYR A 243 15.64 -10.74 18.01
CA TYR A 243 15.60 -10.04 19.29
C TYR A 243 14.85 -8.73 19.13
N LEU A 244 13.83 -8.54 19.96
CA LEU A 244 13.02 -7.32 20.01
C LEU A 244 13.49 -6.41 21.13
N ASP A 245 13.16 -5.13 21.04
CA ASP A 245 13.45 -4.18 22.12
C ASP A 245 12.65 -4.56 23.39
N PRO A 246 13.30 -4.73 24.57
CA PRO A 246 12.61 -5.01 25.82
C PRO A 246 11.63 -3.91 26.26
N LYS A 247 11.77 -2.67 25.78
CA LYS A 247 10.92 -1.54 26.19
C LYS A 247 9.43 -1.72 25.85
N GLU A 248 9.15 -2.41 24.75
CA GLU A 248 7.78 -2.59 24.25
C GLU A 248 7.18 -3.96 24.59
N ARG A 249 7.87 -4.73 25.45
CA ARG A 249 7.53 -6.12 25.79
C ARG A 249 6.06 -6.31 26.15
N ASN A 250 5.50 -5.43 26.97
CA ASN A 250 4.12 -5.52 27.44
C ASN A 250 3.08 -5.49 26.30
N SER A 251 3.40 -4.83 25.19
CA SER A 251 2.49 -4.67 24.04
C SER A 251 2.69 -5.72 22.94
N THR A 252 3.84 -6.39 22.89
CA THR A 252 4.16 -7.33 21.80
C THR A 252 4.15 -8.80 22.23
N GLU A 253 4.25 -9.09 23.53
CA GLU A 253 4.34 -10.46 24.06
C GLU A 253 3.16 -11.35 23.62
N TYR A 254 1.94 -10.81 23.56
CA TYR A 254 0.76 -11.60 23.16
C TYR A 254 0.73 -11.98 21.66
N LYS A 255 1.51 -11.30 20.80
CA LYS A 255 1.53 -11.48 19.33
C LYS A 255 2.72 -12.31 18.82
N LEU A 256 3.65 -12.71 19.68
CA LEU A 256 4.90 -13.37 19.24
C LEU A 256 4.66 -14.65 18.43
N GLU A 257 3.71 -15.47 18.87
CA GLU A 257 3.33 -16.70 18.17
C GLU A 257 2.71 -16.40 16.80
N THR A 258 1.87 -15.36 16.73
CA THR A 258 1.25 -14.88 15.49
C THR A 258 2.30 -14.41 14.51
N TYR A 259 3.29 -13.63 14.93
CA TYR A 259 4.38 -13.19 14.06
C TYR A 259 5.17 -14.36 13.48
N ALA A 260 5.47 -15.37 14.30
CA ALA A 260 6.17 -16.57 13.85
C ALA A 260 5.34 -17.36 12.83
N GLY A 261 4.04 -17.56 13.10
CA GLY A 261 3.11 -18.25 12.21
C GLY A 261 2.95 -17.54 10.87
N VAL A 262 2.70 -16.24 10.89
CA VAL A 262 2.56 -15.40 9.68
C VAL A 262 3.84 -15.42 8.85
N TYR A 263 5.00 -15.25 9.49
CA TYR A 263 6.27 -15.26 8.76
C TYR A 263 6.55 -16.61 8.09
N LYS A 264 6.24 -17.72 8.78
CA LYS A 264 6.37 -19.07 8.24
C LYS A 264 5.46 -19.29 7.04
N LYS A 265 4.22 -18.78 7.07
CA LYS A 265 3.27 -18.90 5.95
C LYS A 265 3.68 -18.06 4.74
N LEU A 266 4.24 -16.86 4.95
CA LEU A 266 4.65 -15.98 3.85
C LEU A 266 5.98 -16.40 3.21
N THR A 267 6.92 -16.89 4.01
CA THR A 267 8.31 -17.10 3.55
C THR A 267 8.79 -18.55 3.57
N GLY A 268 8.06 -19.43 4.27
CA GLY A 268 8.47 -20.82 4.51
C GLY A 268 9.64 -21.00 5.47
N LYS A 269 10.12 -19.93 6.12
CA LYS A 269 11.24 -19.97 7.07
C LYS A 269 10.74 -19.92 8.51
N GLU A 270 11.42 -20.65 9.39
CA GLU A 270 11.11 -20.67 10.82
C GLU A 270 11.84 -19.56 11.55
N VAL A 271 11.08 -18.78 12.32
CA VAL A 271 11.56 -17.67 13.14
C VAL A 271 11.04 -17.82 14.56
N THR A 272 11.90 -17.54 15.52
CA THR A 272 11.57 -17.45 16.94
C THR A 272 11.86 -16.02 17.40
N PHE A 273 10.88 -15.37 18.02
CA PHE A 273 11.03 -14.04 18.60
C PHE A 273 11.34 -14.18 20.09
N GLU A 274 12.41 -13.53 20.54
CA GLU A 274 12.88 -13.55 21.92
C GLU A 274 13.18 -12.11 22.35
N TYR A 275 13.05 -11.79 23.64
CA TYR A 275 13.62 -10.56 24.19
C TYR A 275 15.04 -10.86 24.67
N PRO A 276 16.00 -9.95 24.46
CA PRO A 276 17.29 -10.09 25.10
C PRO A 276 17.06 -10.06 26.60
N ILE A 277 17.47 -11.12 27.30
CA ILE A 277 17.58 -11.08 28.76
C ILE A 277 18.67 -10.05 29.00
N GLN A 278 18.31 -8.92 29.60
CA GLN A 278 19.31 -8.01 30.13
C GLN A 278 20.08 -8.82 31.18
N GLU A 279 21.25 -9.35 30.81
CA GLU A 279 22.25 -9.67 31.81
C GLU A 279 22.53 -8.33 32.48
N ALA A 280 22.02 -8.17 33.70
CA ALA A 280 22.37 -7.08 34.58
C ALA A 280 23.85 -7.24 34.95
N THR A 281 24.75 -6.93 34.02
CA THR A 281 26.18 -6.76 34.26
C THR A 281 26.40 -5.29 34.58
N ALA A 282 26.03 -4.92 35.81
CA ALA A 282 26.46 -3.70 36.47
C ALA A 282 26.30 -3.89 37.98
N ALA A 283 27.23 -4.65 38.56
CA ALA A 283 27.59 -4.60 39.97
C ALA A 283 29.11 -4.84 40.06
#